data_AF-A0A2M7A2P0-F1
#
_entry.id   AF-A0A2M7A2P0-F1
#
_cell.length_a   1.000
_cell.length_b   1.000
_cell.length_c   1.000
_cell.angle_alpha   90.00
_cell.angle_beta   90.00
_cell.angle_gamma   90.00
#
_symmetry.space_group_name_H-M   'P 1'
#
loop_
_entity.id
_entity.type
_entity.pdbx_description
1 polymer ?
#
loop_
_entity_poly.entity_id
_entity_poly.type
_entity_poly.pdbx_seq_one_letter_code
_entity_poly.pdbx_strand_id
1 'polypeptide(L)'
;MELTEFTADIRQAYNDGLVLKFFIGYDDIERALKQSKEATPSKLESNVTYQYIGDTVEEIRWWACFQESQEPSARKPRINSQAKPESETQGRVPAVVIKPKRNKPCPCGNGKKYKEYCRP
;
A
#
# COMPACT_ATOMS: atom_id res chain seq x y z
N MET A 1 -25.31 25.67 -2.28
CA MET A 1 -23.92 25.69 -2.77
C MET A 1 -23.92 25.03 -4.13
N GLU A 2 -23.80 25.85 -5.18
CA GLU A 2 -23.70 25.40 -6.57
C GLU A 2 -22.24 25.02 -6.84
N LEU A 3 -22.03 23.87 -7.48
CA LEU A 3 -20.68 23.35 -7.77
C LEU A 3 -19.98 24.13 -8.90
N THR A 4 -20.70 25.02 -9.58
CA THR A 4 -20.26 25.79 -10.75
C THR A 4 -19.32 26.94 -10.40
N GLU A 5 -19.42 27.49 -9.18
CA GLU A 5 -18.67 28.67 -8.73
C GLU A 5 -17.14 28.50 -8.85
N PHE A 6 -16.63 27.30 -8.54
CA PHE A 6 -15.18 27.02 -8.50
C PHE A 6 -14.62 26.36 -9.77
N THR A 7 -15.44 26.19 -10.80
CA THR A 7 -15.03 25.39 -11.98
C THR A 7 -13.87 26.00 -12.75
N ALA A 8 -13.79 27.33 -12.80
CA ALA A 8 -12.68 28.05 -13.42
C ALA A 8 -11.35 27.81 -12.67
N ASP A 9 -11.35 27.92 -11.34
CA ASP A 9 -10.16 27.72 -10.50
C ASP A 9 -9.69 26.26 -10.54
N ILE A 10 -10.64 25.32 -10.51
CA ILE A 10 -10.34 23.89 -10.63
C ILE A 10 -9.68 23.61 -11.99
N ARG A 11 -10.22 24.16 -13.09
CA ARG A 11 -9.62 24.00 -14.42
C ARG A 11 -8.20 24.55 -14.47
N GLN A 12 -7.98 25.71 -13.86
CA GLN A 12 -6.65 26.33 -13.79
C GLN A 12 -5.66 25.45 -13.02
N ALA A 13 -6.06 24.88 -11.87
CA ALA A 13 -5.21 23.97 -11.10
C ALA A 13 -4.80 22.70 -11.89
N TYR A 14 -5.66 22.19 -12.77
CA TYR A 14 -5.33 21.07 -13.66
C TYR A 14 -4.36 21.46 -14.79
N ASN A 15 -4.47 22.68 -15.29
CA ASN A 15 -3.56 23.24 -16.30
C ASN A 15 -2.17 23.49 -15.71
N ASP A 16 -2.12 24.02 -14.48
CA ASP A 16 -0.89 24.32 -13.77
C ASP A 16 -0.19 23.07 -13.21
N GLY A 17 -0.79 21.89 -13.40
CA GLY A 17 -0.22 20.62 -12.96
C GLY A 17 -0.23 20.44 -11.43
N LEU A 18 -1.05 21.21 -10.72
CA LEU A 18 -1.17 21.15 -9.25
C LEU A 18 -1.97 19.94 -8.77
N VAL A 19 -2.69 19.27 -9.68
CA VAL A 19 -3.52 18.10 -9.38
C VAL A 19 -2.87 16.81 -9.89
N LEU A 20 -2.76 15.81 -9.00
CA LEU A 20 -2.33 14.47 -9.37
C LEU A 20 -3.47 13.75 -10.15
N LYS A 21 -3.32 13.68 -11.47
CA LYS A 21 -4.34 13.18 -12.41
C LYS A 21 -4.57 11.66 -12.39
N PHE A 22 -3.85 10.92 -11.56
CA PHE A 22 -3.88 9.45 -11.54
C PHE A 22 -5.24 8.90 -11.10
N PHE A 23 -5.93 9.58 -10.17
CA PHE A 23 -7.19 9.10 -9.59
C PHE A 23 -8.43 9.79 -10.16
N ILE A 24 -8.33 11.09 -10.47
CA ILE A 24 -9.47 11.91 -10.93
C ILE A 24 -8.98 12.85 -12.03
N GLY A 25 -9.53 12.67 -13.23
CA GLY A 25 -9.31 13.55 -14.37
C GLY A 25 -10.24 14.76 -14.37
N TYR A 26 -9.91 15.77 -15.15
CA TYR A 26 -10.79 16.92 -15.34
C TYR A 26 -12.12 16.51 -16.01
N ASP A 27 -12.08 15.51 -16.89
CA ASP A 27 -13.29 14.93 -17.52
C ASP A 27 -14.27 14.33 -16.51
N ASP A 28 -13.77 13.83 -15.37
CA ASP A 28 -14.62 13.30 -14.30
C ASP A 28 -15.37 14.42 -13.59
N ILE A 29 -14.74 15.59 -13.43
CA ILE A 29 -15.36 16.79 -12.89
C ILE A 29 -16.42 17.31 -13.85
N GLU A 30 -16.14 17.39 -15.14
CA GLU A 30 -17.15 17.79 -16.13
C GLU A 30 -18.36 16.85 -16.15
N ARG A 31 -18.11 15.54 -16.03
CA ARG A 31 -19.16 14.53 -15.95
C ARG A 31 -20.02 14.71 -14.71
N ALA A 32 -19.39 14.97 -13.56
CA ALA A 32 -20.10 15.23 -12.31
C ALA A 32 -20.94 16.51 -12.37
N LEU A 33 -20.44 17.57 -13.02
CA LEU A 33 -21.16 18.83 -13.22
C LEU A 33 -22.36 18.71 -14.16
N LYS A 34 -22.24 17.84 -15.19
CA LYS A 34 -23.34 17.58 -16.15
C LYS A 34 -24.44 16.70 -15.56
N GLN A 35 -24.17 15.94 -14.50
CA GLN A 35 -25.18 15.13 -13.84
C GLN A 35 -26.04 15.99 -12.91
N SER A 36 -27.36 15.90 -13.04
CA SER A 36 -28.25 16.52 -12.06
C SER A 36 -28.13 15.78 -10.72
N LYS A 37 -28.24 16.53 -9.61
CA LYS A 37 -28.29 15.94 -8.26
C LYS A 37 -29.40 14.90 -8.13
N GLU A 38 -30.48 15.05 -8.90
CA GLU A 38 -31.64 14.16 -8.93
C GLU A 38 -31.40 12.85 -9.69
N ALA A 39 -30.45 12.80 -10.64
CA ALA A 39 -30.06 11.58 -11.36
C ALA A 39 -29.00 10.75 -10.62
N THR A 40 -28.47 11.28 -9.50
CA THR A 40 -27.42 10.66 -8.69
C THR A 40 -27.92 9.49 -7.82
N PRO A 41 -29.10 9.54 -7.17
CA PRO A 41 -29.59 8.50 -6.26
C PRO A 41 -29.71 7.13 -6.93
N SER A 42 -30.37 7.03 -8.09
CA SER A 42 -30.56 5.74 -8.77
C SER A 42 -29.25 5.09 -9.22
N LYS A 43 -28.22 5.90 -9.52
CA LYS A 43 -26.88 5.41 -9.86
C LYS A 43 -26.10 4.95 -8.63
N LEU A 44 -26.38 5.54 -7.47
CA LEU A 44 -25.77 5.16 -6.20
C LEU A 44 -26.40 3.87 -5.66
N GLU A 45 -27.73 3.77 -5.72
CA GLU A 45 -28.50 2.61 -5.25
C GLU A 45 -28.15 1.30 -5.98
N SER A 46 -27.71 1.39 -7.24
CA SER A 46 -27.29 0.22 -8.04
C SER A 46 -25.81 -0.16 -7.82
N ASN A 47 -25.04 0.64 -7.08
CA ASN A 47 -23.62 0.39 -6.85
C ASN A 47 -23.39 -0.28 -5.51
N VAL A 48 -23.02 -1.57 -5.54
CA VAL A 48 -22.73 -2.38 -4.35
C VAL A 48 -21.65 -1.74 -3.45
N THR A 49 -20.73 -0.97 -4.01
CA THR A 49 -19.62 -0.32 -3.29
C THR A 49 -20.07 0.90 -2.47
N TYR A 50 -21.18 1.54 -2.86
CA TYR A 50 -21.66 2.77 -2.22
C TYR A 50 -22.89 2.55 -1.32
N GLN A 51 -23.15 1.30 -0.94
CA GLN A 51 -24.22 0.97 0.00
C GLN A 51 -23.80 1.21 1.44
N TYR A 52 -24.81 1.28 2.32
CA TYR A 52 -24.59 1.33 3.75
C TYR A 52 -23.88 0.06 4.23
N ILE A 53 -22.86 0.25 5.07
CA ILE A 53 -22.16 -0.84 5.75
C ILE A 53 -23.11 -1.41 6.81
N GLY A 54 -23.69 -2.57 6.53
CA GLY A 54 -24.60 -3.26 7.46
C GLY A 54 -23.87 -3.95 8.60
N ASP A 55 -22.88 -4.78 8.25
CA ASP A 55 -22.01 -5.47 9.21
C ASP A 55 -20.55 -5.20 8.86
N THR A 56 -19.88 -4.39 9.68
CA THR A 56 -18.49 -4.02 9.44
C THR A 56 -17.55 -5.23 9.45
N VAL A 57 -17.81 -6.25 10.27
CA VAL A 57 -16.94 -7.43 10.37
C VAL A 57 -17.06 -8.24 9.09
N GLU A 58 -18.26 -8.49 8.58
CA GLU A 58 -18.44 -9.22 7.32
C GLU A 58 -17.80 -8.51 6.12
N GLU A 59 -17.96 -7.18 6.01
CA GLU A 59 -17.42 -6.38 4.90
C GLU A 59 -15.88 -6.42 4.81
N ILE A 60 -15.19 -6.54 5.95
CA ILE A 60 -13.72 -6.57 6.01
C ILE A 60 -13.16 -7.96 6.31
N ARG A 61 -14.01 -8.98 6.50
CA ARG A 61 -13.61 -10.35 6.86
C ARG A 61 -12.62 -10.94 5.86
N TRP A 62 -12.67 -10.51 4.60
CA TRP A 62 -11.77 -10.97 3.54
C TRP A 62 -10.33 -10.44 3.68
N TRP A 63 -10.08 -9.40 4.49
CA TRP A 63 -8.73 -8.86 4.70
C TRP A 63 -7.80 -9.94 5.27
N ALA A 64 -6.53 -9.87 4.85
CA ALA A 64 -5.51 -10.85 5.23
C ALA A 64 -5.32 -11.03 6.74
N CYS A 65 -5.65 -10.02 7.56
CA CYS A 65 -5.56 -10.10 9.02
C CYS A 65 -6.64 -10.99 9.66
N PHE A 66 -7.77 -11.21 8.98
CA PHE A 66 -8.89 -12.04 9.45
C PHE A 66 -8.92 -13.43 8.79
N GLN A 67 -8.09 -13.65 7.78
CA GLN A 67 -7.90 -14.99 7.25
C GLN A 67 -7.07 -15.77 8.26
N GLU A 68 -7.66 -16.87 8.76
CA GLU A 68 -6.92 -17.86 9.52
C GLU A 68 -5.67 -18.21 8.72
N SER A 69 -4.51 -18.06 9.34
CA SER A 69 -3.23 -18.09 8.64
C SER A 69 -3.16 -19.36 7.83
N GLN A 70 -3.37 -19.25 6.52
CA GLN A 70 -2.94 -20.26 5.57
C GLN A 70 -1.46 -20.42 5.88
N GLU A 71 -1.09 -21.57 6.45
CA GLU A 71 0.30 -21.98 6.68
C GLU A 71 1.12 -21.45 5.51
N PRO A 72 2.16 -20.64 5.76
CA PRO A 72 2.81 -19.87 4.71
C PRO A 72 3.14 -20.83 3.58
N SER A 73 2.37 -20.77 2.49
CA SER A 73 2.64 -21.60 1.32
C SER A 73 4.06 -21.25 0.98
N ALA A 74 4.95 -22.23 1.07
CA ALA A 74 6.38 -22.02 1.05
C ALA A 74 6.69 -21.21 -0.21
N ARG A 75 6.80 -19.88 -0.06
CA ARG A 75 7.03 -18.97 -1.17
C ARG A 75 8.42 -19.32 -1.59
N LYS A 76 8.53 -20.15 -2.63
CA LYS A 76 9.80 -20.56 -3.19
C LYS A 76 10.59 -19.27 -3.38
N PRO A 77 11.80 -19.14 -2.81
CA PRO A 77 12.58 -17.95 -3.02
C PRO A 77 12.69 -17.76 -4.54
N ARG A 78 12.28 -16.59 -5.04
CA ARG A 78 12.58 -16.18 -6.41
C ARG A 78 14.10 -16.04 -6.48
N ILE A 79 14.79 -17.12 -6.84
CA ILE A 79 16.17 -17.06 -7.27
C ILE A 79 16.12 -16.33 -8.62
N ASN A 80 16.40 -15.03 -8.61
CA ASN A 80 16.64 -14.29 -9.84
C ASN A 80 17.94 -14.86 -10.45
N SER A 81 17.82 -15.85 -11.32
CA SER A 81 18.90 -16.48 -12.06
C SER A 81 19.37 -15.59 -13.22
N GLN A 82 19.74 -14.35 -12.91
CA GLN A 82 20.45 -13.46 -13.82
C GLN A 82 21.66 -12.88 -13.08
N ALA A 83 22.53 -13.79 -12.60
CA ALA A 83 23.89 -13.43 -12.24
C ALA A 83 24.75 -13.56 -13.51
N LYS A 84 25.18 -12.41 -14.02
CA LYS A 84 26.24 -12.28 -15.02
C LYS A 84 27.50 -13.00 -14.50
N PRO A 85 28.24 -13.77 -15.31
CA PRO A 85 29.46 -14.40 -14.84
C PRO A 85 30.56 -13.34 -14.79
N GLU A 86 31.00 -12.99 -13.58
CA GLU A 86 32.15 -12.12 -13.39
C GLU A 86 33.20 -12.86 -12.55
N SER A 87 34.43 -12.71 -13.01
CA SER A 87 35.64 -13.49 -12.80
C SER A 87 35.97 -13.92 -11.37
N GLU A 88 36.60 -15.10 -11.29
CA GLU A 88 37.35 -15.63 -10.16
C GLU A 88 38.14 -14.53 -9.43
N THR A 89 37.67 -14.15 -8.25
CA THR A 89 38.51 -13.55 -7.23
C THR A 89 38.40 -14.42 -6.00
N GLN A 90 39.49 -15.11 -5.67
CA GLN A 90 39.65 -15.83 -4.41
C GLN A 90 39.53 -14.82 -3.26
N GLY A 91 38.35 -14.72 -2.67
CA GLY A 91 38.05 -13.81 -1.56
C GLY A 91 37.15 -14.51 -0.55
N ARG A 92 37.58 -14.49 0.73
CA ARG A 92 36.88 -15.09 1.89
C ARG A 92 35.36 -14.99 1.77
N VAL A 93 34.68 -16.13 1.91
CA VAL A 93 33.25 -16.17 2.27
C VAL A 93 33.04 -15.25 3.49
N PRO A 94 32.24 -14.17 3.39
CA PRO A 94 31.90 -13.40 4.57
C PRO A 94 31.09 -14.33 5.47
N ALA A 95 31.58 -14.58 6.68
CA ALA A 95 30.81 -15.27 7.71
C ALA A 95 29.46 -14.56 7.80
N VAL A 96 28.38 -15.27 7.48
CA VAL A 96 27.02 -14.74 7.62
C VAL A 96 26.81 -14.49 9.10
N VAL A 97 26.99 -13.25 9.54
CA VAL A 97 26.70 -12.83 10.91
C VAL A 97 25.18 -12.83 11.04
N ILE A 98 24.62 -13.94 11.52
CA ILE A 98 23.19 -14.04 11.83
C ILE A 98 22.91 -13.05 12.96
N LYS A 99 22.26 -11.92 12.63
CA LYS A 99 21.86 -10.94 13.63
C LYS A 99 20.83 -11.58 14.58
N PRO A 100 21.03 -11.51 15.90
CA PRO A 100 20.09 -12.08 16.87
C PRO A 100 18.69 -11.45 16.75
N LYS A 101 17.65 -12.23 17.09
CA LYS A 101 16.30 -11.69 17.26
C LYS A 101 16.28 -10.62 18.36
N ARG A 102 15.43 -9.60 18.19
CA ARG A 102 15.37 -8.36 18.99
C ARG A 102 15.45 -8.55 20.53
N ASN A 103 14.73 -9.54 21.08
CA ASN A 103 14.71 -9.82 22.53
C ASN A 103 15.69 -10.90 22.99
N LYS A 104 16.53 -11.47 22.11
CA LYS A 104 17.53 -12.46 22.49
C LYS A 104 18.75 -11.79 23.13
N PRO A 105 19.52 -12.52 23.95
CA PRO A 105 20.76 -12.00 24.52
C PRO A 105 21.69 -11.50 23.43
N CYS A 106 22.33 -10.36 23.71
CA CYS A 106 23.31 -9.79 22.80
C CYS A 106 24.56 -10.69 22.72
N PRO A 107 25.07 -11.00 21.50
CA PRO A 107 26.29 -11.78 21.31
C PRO A 107 27.55 -11.03 21.77
N CYS A 108 27.42 -9.73 22.11
CA CYS A 108 28.45 -8.90 22.72
C CYS A 108 28.78 -9.27 24.18
N GLY A 109 28.09 -10.24 24.78
CA GLY A 109 28.41 -10.74 26.13
C GLY A 109 27.90 -9.91 27.31
N ASN A 110 27.25 -8.76 27.07
CA ASN A 110 26.78 -7.85 28.12
C ASN A 110 25.53 -8.31 28.88
N GLY A 111 24.99 -9.50 28.63
CA GLY A 111 23.79 -10.04 29.28
C GLY A 111 22.45 -9.33 28.94
N LYS A 112 22.48 -8.17 28.27
CA LYS A 112 21.29 -7.40 27.87
C LYS A 112 20.66 -7.90 26.57
N LYS A 113 19.39 -7.53 26.32
CA LYS A 113 18.68 -7.86 25.07
C LYS A 113 19.29 -7.12 23.88
N TYR A 114 19.30 -7.75 22.70
CA TYR A 114 19.92 -7.20 21.49
C TYR A 114 19.39 -5.80 21.12
N LYS A 115 18.09 -5.54 21.30
CA LYS A 115 17.44 -4.24 21.04
C LYS A 115 17.91 -3.09 21.93
N GLU A 116 18.44 -3.37 23.10
CA GLU A 116 18.79 -2.36 24.10
C GLU A 116 20.25 -1.92 23.97
N TYR A 117 21.10 -2.73 23.32
CA TYR A 117 22.54 -2.52 23.35
C TYR A 117 23.18 -2.43 21.95
N CYS A 118 22.85 -3.36 21.03
CA CYS A 118 23.49 -3.42 19.71
C CYS A 118 22.63 -2.88 18.57
N ARG A 119 21.39 -2.46 18.86
CA ARG A 119 20.49 -1.86 17.88
C ARG A 119 19.71 -0.70 18.53
N PRO A 120 20.39 0.41 18.86
CA PRO A 120 19.70 1.64 19.26
C PRO A 120 18.68 2.05 18.20
#